data_AF-A0A7S0L4X2-F1
#
_entry.id   AF-A0A7S0L4X2-F1
#
_cell.length_a   1.000
_cell.length_b   1.000
_cell.length_c   1.000
_cell.angle_alpha   90.00
_cell.angle_beta   90.00
_cell.angle_gamma   90.00
#
_symmetry.space_group_name_H-M   'P 1'
#
loop_
_entity.id
_entity.type
_entity.pdbx_description
1 polymer ?
#
loop_
_entity_poly.entity_id
_entity_poly.type
_entity_poly.pdbx_seq_one_letter_code
_entity_poly.pdbx_strand_id
1 'polypeptide(L)'
;ADLFEESPNRSSAGTTHIKERVPKIRKLLAKSAPGELLTYVTAVNKKNEHGRVQARLLALTNAAVYNVTYKDCKLKRRIGFDAIASVTSEESTGSFVLHMPREYDYLYTATHAGVAVDNEGSPSEYLLKAGAGAVLAP
;
A
#
# COMPACT_ATOMS: atom_id res chain seq x y z
N ALA A 1 -32.05 20.78 -4.43
CA ALA A 1 -31.23 21.73 -5.17
C ALA A 1 -29.83 21.58 -4.66
N ASP A 2 -29.10 20.76 -5.41
CA ASP A 2 -27.72 20.34 -5.23
C ASP A 2 -26.77 21.51 -4.99
N LEU A 3 -25.68 21.23 -4.29
CA LEU A 3 -24.30 21.62 -4.65
C LEU A 3 -23.34 21.01 -3.62
N PHE A 4 -23.30 19.68 -3.54
CA PHE A 4 -22.07 18.99 -3.14
C PHE A 4 -21.21 18.92 -4.40
N GLU A 5 -20.28 19.85 -4.51
CA GLU A 5 -19.29 19.88 -5.56
C GLU A 5 -18.31 18.71 -5.33
N GLU A 6 -18.62 17.54 -5.90
CA GLU A 6 -17.64 16.46 -6.04
C GLU A 6 -16.45 17.00 -6.84
N SER A 7 -15.37 17.31 -6.14
CA SER A 7 -14.11 17.70 -6.76
C SER A 7 -13.57 16.52 -7.57
N PRO A 8 -13.45 16.62 -8.91
CA PRO A 8 -12.89 15.56 -9.70
C PRO A 8 -11.35 15.59 -9.59
N ASN A 9 -10.76 14.40 -9.60
CA ASN A 9 -9.41 14.17 -10.12
C ASN A 9 -8.18 14.41 -9.20
N ARG A 10 -8.04 13.64 -8.11
CA ARG A 10 -6.76 13.52 -7.35
C ARG A 10 -5.88 12.31 -7.73
N SER A 11 -6.22 11.47 -8.71
CA SER A 11 -5.69 10.08 -8.74
C SER A 11 -4.69 9.67 -9.83
N SER A 12 -4.35 10.50 -10.82
CA SER A 12 -3.47 10.03 -11.92
C SER A 12 -1.96 10.15 -11.62
N ALA A 13 -1.48 11.31 -11.18
CA ALA A 13 -0.04 11.57 -11.04
C ALA A 13 0.65 10.74 -9.93
N GLY A 14 -0.01 10.55 -8.78
CA GLY A 14 0.56 9.80 -7.66
C GLY A 14 0.73 8.31 -7.97
N THR A 15 -0.22 7.74 -8.70
CA THR A 15 -0.24 6.32 -9.08
C THR A 15 0.83 6.00 -10.13
N THR A 16 1.11 6.91 -11.06
CA THR A 16 2.15 6.75 -12.09
C THR A 16 3.52 6.47 -11.47
N HIS A 17 3.93 7.23 -10.46
CA HIS A 17 5.22 7.04 -9.79
C HIS A 17 5.31 5.73 -9.01
N ILE A 18 4.19 5.15 -8.58
CA ILE A 18 4.16 3.84 -7.93
C ILE A 18 4.32 2.74 -8.98
N LYS A 19 3.63 2.84 -10.13
CA LYS A 19 3.73 1.88 -11.25
C LYS A 19 5.18 1.71 -11.71
N GLU A 20 5.92 2.80 -11.87
CA GLU A 20 7.35 2.79 -12.26
C GLU A 20 8.25 2.03 -11.26
N ARG A 21 7.82 1.89 -10.00
CA ARG A 21 8.59 1.23 -8.94
C ARG A 21 8.29 -0.26 -8.80
N VAL A 22 7.15 -0.73 -9.32
CA VAL A 22 6.74 -2.14 -9.24
C VAL A 22 7.83 -3.10 -9.73
N PRO A 23 8.50 -2.89 -10.89
CA PRO A 23 9.55 -3.81 -11.35
C PRO A 23 10.74 -3.91 -10.38
N LYS A 24 11.10 -2.80 -9.73
CA LYS A 24 12.20 -2.77 -8.76
C LYS A 24 11.83 -3.49 -7.47
N ILE A 25 10.59 -3.33 -7.00
CA ILE A 25 10.05 -4.04 -5.83
C ILE A 25 10.00 -5.55 -6.12
N ARG A 26 9.54 -5.97 -7.30
CA ARG A 26 9.55 -7.38 -7.71
C ARG A 26 10.96 -7.98 -7.70
N LYS A 27 11.95 -7.27 -8.25
CA LYS A 27 13.36 -7.71 -8.21
C LYS A 27 13.86 -7.85 -6.77
N LEU A 28 13.45 -6.96 -5.87
CA LEU A 28 13.78 -7.07 -4.46
C LEU A 28 13.13 -8.32 -3.83
N LEU A 29 11.84 -8.54 -4.07
CA LEU A 29 11.10 -9.68 -3.52
C LEU A 29 11.63 -11.01 -4.02
N ALA A 30 11.95 -11.12 -5.32
CA ALA A 30 12.56 -12.31 -5.89
C ALA A 30 13.89 -12.70 -5.22
N LYS A 31 14.62 -11.73 -4.63
CA LYS A 31 15.85 -11.97 -3.88
C LYS A 31 15.60 -12.31 -2.42
N SER A 32 14.67 -11.61 -1.76
CA SER A 32 14.44 -11.76 -0.31
C SER A 32 13.47 -12.87 0.06
N ALA A 33 12.52 -13.19 -0.81
CA ALA A 33 11.47 -14.17 -0.60
C ALA A 33 11.08 -14.82 -1.95
N PRO A 34 11.90 -15.74 -2.47
CA PRO A 34 11.62 -16.42 -3.73
C PRO A 34 10.27 -17.12 -3.68
N GLY A 35 9.42 -16.88 -4.69
CA GLY A 35 8.10 -17.50 -4.80
C GLY A 35 6.94 -16.70 -4.20
N GLU A 36 7.18 -15.59 -3.49
CA GLU A 36 6.10 -14.70 -3.08
C GLU A 36 5.58 -13.85 -4.25
N LEU A 37 4.26 -13.79 -4.38
CA LEU A 37 3.57 -13.05 -5.43
C LEU A 37 3.18 -11.66 -4.93
N LEU A 38 3.67 -10.62 -5.59
CA LEU A 38 3.30 -9.23 -5.30
C LEU A 38 1.88 -8.96 -5.81
N THR A 39 0.98 -8.53 -4.95
CA THR A 39 -0.44 -8.31 -5.28
C THR A 39 -0.84 -6.83 -5.26
N TYR A 40 -0.20 -6.03 -4.41
CA TYR A 40 -0.56 -4.62 -4.27
C TYR A 40 0.62 -3.77 -3.77
N VAL A 41 0.74 -2.55 -4.27
CA VAL A 41 1.73 -1.57 -3.80
C VAL A 41 1.06 -0.23 -3.56
N THR A 42 1.27 0.38 -2.41
CA THR A 42 0.78 1.74 -2.12
C THR A 42 1.83 2.61 -1.44
N ALA A 43 1.72 3.92 -1.65
CA ALA A 43 2.52 4.92 -0.97
C ALA A 43 1.85 5.32 0.36
N VAL A 44 2.64 5.30 1.42
CA VAL A 44 2.17 5.61 2.77
C VAL A 44 3.16 6.51 3.50
N ASN A 45 2.63 7.25 4.46
CA ASN A 45 3.39 7.95 5.47
C ASN A 45 3.38 7.12 6.75
N LYS A 46 4.55 6.64 7.18
CA LYS A 46 4.72 5.98 8.49
C LYS A 46 4.98 7.05 9.55
N LYS A 47 4.22 7.09 10.64
CA LYS A 47 4.59 7.84 11.84
C LYS A 47 5.48 6.95 12.72
N ASN A 48 6.66 7.45 13.11
CA ASN A 48 7.51 6.71 14.06
C ASN A 48 7.16 7.05 15.52
N GLU A 49 7.82 6.36 16.45
CA GLU A 49 7.65 6.57 17.91
C GLU A 49 7.96 8.01 18.36
N HIS A 50 8.81 8.73 17.62
CA HIS A 50 9.15 10.14 17.87
C HIS A 50 8.22 11.12 17.13
N GLY A 51 7.10 10.64 16.55
CA GLY A 51 6.14 11.46 15.82
C GLY A 51 6.59 11.96 14.45
N ARG A 52 7.80 11.58 13.99
CA ARG A 52 8.32 11.95 12.67
C ARG A 52 7.67 11.11 11.57
N VAL A 53 7.26 11.80 10.51
CA VAL A 53 6.68 11.17 9.32
C VAL A 53 7.78 10.69 8.38
N GLN A 54 7.64 9.45 7.89
CA GLN A 54 8.57 8.81 6.99
C GLN A 54 7.82 8.26 5.76
N ALA A 55 8.16 8.75 4.57
CA ALA A 55 7.61 8.22 3.33
C ALA A 55 8.07 6.78 3.09
N ARG A 56 7.11 5.87 2.85
CA ARG A 56 7.31 4.44 2.62
C ARG A 56 6.41 3.95 1.49
N LEU A 57 6.76 2.79 0.98
CA LEU A 57 5.89 1.97 0.15
C LEU A 57 5.51 0.74 0.98
N LEU A 58 4.22 0.40 1.01
CA LEU A 58 3.77 -0.91 1.46
C LEU A 58 3.57 -1.77 0.22
N ALA A 59 4.26 -2.89 0.17
CA ALA A 59 4.08 -3.91 -0.86
C ALA A 59 3.47 -5.14 -0.19
N LEU A 60 2.28 -5.53 -0.64
CA LEU A 60 1.57 -6.70 -0.15
C LEU A 60 1.87 -7.87 -1.07
N THR A 61 2.18 -9.01 -0.47
CA THR A 61 2.27 -10.29 -1.17
C THR A 61 1.17 -11.22 -0.71
N ASN A 62 1.14 -12.43 -1.27
CA ASN A 62 0.31 -13.52 -0.78
C ASN A 62 0.70 -14.04 0.62
N ALA A 63 1.84 -13.61 1.20
CA ALA A 63 2.32 -14.13 2.49
C ALA A 63 2.65 -13.05 3.54
N ALA A 64 2.95 -11.81 3.12
CA ALA A 64 3.41 -10.77 4.03
C ALA A 64 3.18 -9.34 3.50
N VAL A 65 3.28 -8.38 4.42
CA VAL A 65 3.38 -6.95 4.14
C VAL A 65 4.84 -6.52 4.22
N TYR A 66 5.34 -5.86 3.19
CA TYR A 66 6.71 -5.35 3.12
C TYR A 66 6.72 -3.83 3.26
N ASN A 67 7.48 -3.34 4.23
CA ASN A 67 7.78 -1.93 4.40
C ASN A 67 9.06 -1.59 3.64
N VAL A 68 8.92 -0.80 2.59
CA VAL A 68 9.98 -0.44 1.66
C VAL A 68 10.21 1.07 1.69
N THR A 69 11.45 1.53 1.59
CA THR A 69 11.73 2.96 1.49
C THR A 69 11.22 3.53 0.17
N TYR A 70 10.58 4.70 0.24
CA TYR A 70 10.03 5.35 -0.96
C TYR A 70 11.12 5.72 -1.98
N LYS A 71 12.25 6.28 -1.54
CA LYS A 71 13.30 6.81 -2.44
C LYS A 71 14.06 5.71 -3.18
N ASP A 72 14.67 4.77 -2.46
CA ASP A 72 15.62 3.80 -3.00
C ASP A 72 15.07 2.37 -3.12
N CYS A 73 13.81 2.13 -2.74
CA CYS A 73 13.16 0.82 -2.76
C CYS A 73 13.95 -0.25 -1.97
N LYS A 74 14.49 0.11 -0.80
CA LYS A 74 15.16 -0.82 0.12
C LYS A 74 14.17 -1.38 1.12
N LEU A 75 14.27 -2.68 1.37
CA LEU A 75 13.47 -3.34 2.39
C LEU A 75 13.89 -2.85 3.78
N LYS A 76 12.92 -2.40 4.57
CA LYS A 76 13.11 -2.05 5.98
C LYS A 76 12.56 -3.11 6.91
N ARG A 77 11.42 -3.70 6.56
CA ARG A 77 10.80 -4.76 7.35
C ARG A 77 9.89 -5.63 6.48
N ARG A 78 9.86 -6.92 6.78
CA ARG A 78 8.84 -7.87 6.34
C ARG A 78 7.95 -8.18 7.54
N ILE A 79 6.65 -8.11 7.37
CA ILE A 79 5.64 -8.38 8.40
C ILE A 79 4.78 -9.53 7.88
N GLY A 80 4.92 -10.73 8.45
CA GLY A 80 4.03 -11.84 8.12
C GLY A 80 2.60 -11.54 8.55
N PHE A 81 1.61 -12.04 7.82
CA PHE A 81 0.21 -11.83 8.20
C PHE A 81 -0.14 -12.44 9.56
N ASP A 82 0.53 -13.53 9.92
CA ASP A 82 0.45 -14.19 11.23
C ASP A 82 0.92 -13.30 12.39
N ALA A 83 1.77 -12.30 12.11
CA ALA A 83 2.25 -11.35 13.10
C ALA A 83 1.30 -10.16 13.32
N ILE A 84 0.27 -9.98 12.48
CA ILE A 84 -0.70 -8.89 12.60
C ILE A 84 -1.92 -9.42 13.33
N ALA A 85 -2.23 -8.88 14.50
CA ALA A 85 -3.40 -9.29 15.28
C ALA A 85 -4.69 -8.70 14.70
N SER A 86 -4.66 -7.42 14.33
CA SER A 86 -5.81 -6.71 13.77
C SER A 86 -5.37 -5.45 13.03
N VAL A 87 -6.30 -4.88 12.26
CA VAL A 87 -6.12 -3.60 11.57
C VAL A 87 -7.29 -2.69 11.93
N THR A 88 -6.98 -1.47 12.37
CA THR A 88 -7.97 -0.41 12.55
C THR A 88 -7.75 0.65 11.49
N SER A 89 -8.80 1.06 10.78
CA SER A 89 -8.74 2.05 9.72
C SER A 89 -9.74 3.17 9.93
N GLU A 90 -9.34 4.38 9.56
CA GLU A 90 -10.17 5.57 9.49
C GLU A 90 -10.22 6.03 8.03
N GLU A 91 -11.37 5.85 7.39
CA GLU A 91 -11.53 6.11 5.96
C GLU A 91 -11.41 7.60 5.60
N SER A 92 -11.92 8.49 6.47
CA SER A 92 -11.92 9.94 6.24
C SER A 92 -10.51 10.52 6.11
N THR A 93 -9.55 9.98 6.85
CA THR A 93 -8.15 10.42 6.84
C THR A 93 -7.24 9.52 6.03
N GLY A 94 -7.70 8.31 5.66
CA GLY A 94 -6.88 7.26 5.07
C GLY A 94 -5.82 6.71 6.03
N SER A 95 -5.99 6.94 7.34
CA SER A 95 -5.09 6.45 8.38
C SER A 95 -5.46 5.05 8.79
N PHE A 96 -4.47 4.22 9.09
CA PHE A 96 -4.67 2.88 9.60
C PHE A 96 -3.54 2.44 10.50
N VAL A 97 -3.86 1.55 11.44
CA VAL A 97 -2.94 0.98 12.41
C VAL A 97 -2.87 -0.52 12.19
N LEU A 98 -1.66 -1.06 12.08
CA LEU A 98 -1.42 -2.50 12.18
C LEU A 98 -1.10 -2.81 13.64
N HIS A 99 -1.98 -3.58 14.29
CA HIS A 99 -1.79 -3.98 15.68
C HIS A 99 -0.91 -5.23 15.75
N MET A 100 0.18 -5.13 16.52
CA MET A 100 1.21 -6.17 16.60
C MET A 100 1.28 -6.70 18.03
N PRO A 101 0.96 -7.98 18.29
CA PRO A 101 0.95 -8.51 19.66
C PRO A 101 2.34 -8.71 20.26
N ARG A 102 3.37 -8.85 19.41
CA ARG A 102 4.77 -9.12 19.81
C ARG A 102 5.71 -7.94 19.59
N GLU A 103 5.21 -6.85 19.02
CA GLU A 103 5.99 -5.66 18.67
C GLU A 103 5.15 -4.40 18.96
N TYR A 104 5.66 -3.24 18.56
CA TYR A 104 4.88 -2.01 18.58
C TYR A 104 3.93 -1.93 17.37
N ASP A 105 2.84 -1.21 17.56
CA ASP A 105 1.86 -0.94 16.51
C ASP A 105 2.42 0.00 15.44
N TYR A 106 2.05 -0.26 14.18
CA TYR A 106 2.46 0.58 13.06
C TYR A 106 1.34 1.51 12.63
N LEU A 107 1.53 2.81 12.82
CA LEU A 107 0.63 3.85 12.31
C LEU A 107 1.07 4.31 10.91
N TYR A 108 0.15 4.18 9.95
CA TYR A 108 0.31 4.60 8.57
C TYR A 108 -0.83 5.53 8.14
N THR A 109 -0.55 6.37 7.14
CA THR A 109 -1.56 7.12 6.40
C THR A 109 -1.31 6.92 4.91
N ALA A 110 -2.31 6.43 4.18
CA ALA A 110 -2.24 6.28 2.73
C ALA A 110 -2.23 7.66 2.06
N THR A 111 -1.29 7.91 1.16
CA THR A 111 -1.16 9.22 0.50
C THR A 111 -1.81 9.26 -0.88
N HIS A 112 -1.89 8.11 -1.54
CA HIS A 112 -2.43 7.96 -2.90
C HIS A 112 -3.15 6.61 -3.03
N ALA A 113 -3.95 6.48 -4.08
CA ALA A 113 -4.40 5.16 -4.53
C ALA A 113 -3.18 4.30 -4.85
N GLY A 114 -3.19 3.06 -4.38
CA GLY A 114 -2.16 2.08 -4.72
C GLY A 114 -2.40 1.43 -6.08
N VAL A 115 -1.46 0.57 -6.45
CA VAL A 115 -1.41 -0.16 -7.70
C VAL A 115 -1.63 -1.63 -7.38
N ALA A 116 -2.69 -2.22 -7.91
CA ALA A 116 -2.85 -3.67 -7.95
C ALA A 116 -1.87 -4.26 -8.96
N VAL A 117 -1.35 -5.43 -8.65
CA VAL A 117 -0.37 -6.15 -9.47
C VAL A 117 -0.95 -7.53 -9.75
N ASP A 118 -1.03 -7.90 -11.02
CA ASP A 118 -1.53 -9.22 -11.44
C ASP A 118 -0.49 -10.33 -11.20
N ASN A 119 -0.86 -11.58 -11.48
CA ASN A 119 0.01 -12.74 -11.29
C ASN A 119 1.24 -12.73 -12.23
N GLU A 120 1.15 -12.05 -13.36
CA GLU A 120 2.26 -11.86 -14.31
C GLU A 120 3.23 -10.75 -13.83
N GLY A 121 2.77 -9.98 -12.84
CA GLY A 121 3.47 -8.91 -12.16
C GLY A 121 3.46 -7.60 -12.94
N SER A 122 2.44 -7.42 -13.78
CA SER A 122 2.10 -6.16 -14.44
C SER A 122 1.13 -5.36 -13.55
N PRO A 123 1.20 -4.01 -13.58
CA PRO A 123 0.20 -3.19 -12.95
C PRO A 123 -1.18 -3.48 -13.54
N SER A 124 -2.09 -3.98 -12.73
CA SER A 124 -3.46 -4.24 -13.14
C SER A 124 -4.23 -2.92 -13.26
N GLU A 125 -5.07 -2.80 -14.30
CA GLU A 125 -5.96 -1.65 -14.49
C GLU A 125 -7.17 -1.64 -13.54
N TYR A 126 -7.33 -2.67 -12.68
CA TYR A 126 -8.34 -2.65 -11.62
C TYR A 126 -8.00 -1.54 -10.60
N LEU A 127 -8.54 -0.35 -10.87
CA LEU A 127 -8.64 0.74 -9.93
C LEU A 127 -9.53 0.28 -8.78
N LEU A 128 -8.91 -0.06 -7.64
CA LEU A 128 -9.63 -0.10 -6.37
C LEU A 128 -10.08 1.34 -6.08
N LYS A 129 -11.30 1.68 -6.49
CA LYS A 129 -11.96 2.91 -6.07
C LYS A 129 -12.15 2.82 -4.56
N ALA A 130 -11.37 3.61 -3.82
CA ALA A 130 -11.69 3.88 -2.43
C ALA A 130 -13.01 4.67 -2.42
N GLY A 131 -14.10 4.00 -2.05
CA GLY A 131 -15.45 4.56 -2.05
C GLY A 131 -16.30 4.13 -3.25
N ALA A 132 -17.42 3.47 -2.95
CA ALA A 132 -18.50 3.01 -3.84
C ALA A 132 -18.23 1.76 -4.70
N GLY A 133 -18.82 0.63 -4.25
CA GLY A 133 -19.32 -0.47 -5.06
C GLY A 133 -18.41 -1.01 -6.16
N ALA A 134 -17.66 -2.07 -5.86
CA ALA A 134 -16.99 -2.86 -6.87
C ALA A 134 -18.04 -3.51 -7.80
N VAL A 135 -18.19 -2.94 -9.01
CA VAL A 135 -18.81 -3.64 -10.14
C VAL A 135 -17.73 -4.54 -10.73
N LEU A 136 -17.88 -5.84 -10.55
CA LEU A 136 -17.21 -6.85 -11.35
C LEU A 136 -17.70 -6.69 -12.79
N ALA A 137 -16.82 -6.26 -13.70
CA ALA A 137 -17.07 -6.44 -15.12
C ALA A 137 -16.98 -7.95 -15.44
N PRO A 138 -17.81 -8.45 -16.39
CA PRO A 138 -18.02 -9.88 -16.64
C PRO A 138 -16.77 -10.62 -17.10
#